data_AF-A0A7S1ZSQ6-F1
#
_entry.id   AF-A0A7S1ZSQ6-F1
#
_cell.length_a   1.000
_cell.length_b   1.000
_cell.length_c   1.000
_cell.angle_alpha   90.00
_cell.angle_beta   90.00
_cell.angle_gamma   90.00
#
_symmetry.space_group_name_H-M   'P 1'
#
loop_
_entity.id
_entity.type
_entity.pdbx_description
1 polymer ?
#
loop_
_entity_poly.entity_id
_entity_poly.type
_entity_poly.pdbx_seq_one_letter_code
_entity_poly.pdbx_strand_id
1 'polypeptide(L)'
;DCKKMIDGRGGIGIMVFAMQIHVGRGFLQENALATMSAIWMESNQVKASDVDAVVDSMIAHPDSQGVQRWGCLCLHNMSKGNSVNASALQGSAKAVNALVNASEKYPAQCESLAGNLLELAMAY
;
A
#
# COMPACT_ATOMS: atom_id res chain seq x y z
N ASP A 1 -21.37 3.28 -8.38
CA ASP A 1 -20.08 2.56 -8.52
C ASP A 1 -19.97 1.37 -7.58
N CYS A 2 -19.66 0.20 -8.14
CA CYS A 2 -19.42 -1.02 -7.35
C CYS A 2 -18.32 -0.83 -6.29
N LYS A 3 -17.30 -0.01 -6.57
CA LYS A 3 -16.22 0.30 -5.63
C LYS A 3 -16.72 0.94 -4.33
N LYS A 4 -17.57 1.97 -4.43
CA LYS A 4 -18.20 2.63 -3.26
C LYS A 4 -19.11 1.67 -2.49
N MET A 5 -19.76 0.73 -3.16
CA MET A 5 -20.58 -0.30 -2.51
C MET A 5 -19.74 -1.34 -1.76
N ILE A 6 -18.56 -1.70 -2.28
CA ILE A 6 -17.61 -2.60 -1.61
C ILE A 6 -17.05 -1.91 -0.37
N ASP A 7 -16.64 -0.65 -0.47
CA ASP A 7 -16.14 0.14 0.67
C ASP A 7 -17.22 0.29 1.76
N GLY A 8 -18.43 0.72 1.39
CA GLY A 8 -19.57 0.89 2.31
C GLY A 8 -20.10 -0.39 2.95
N ARG A 9 -19.65 -1.58 2.52
CA ARG A 9 -19.98 -2.88 3.13
C ARG A 9 -18.80 -3.51 3.89
N GLY A 10 -17.71 -2.77 4.09
CA GLY A 10 -16.53 -3.28 4.81
C GLY A 10 -15.63 -4.20 3.97
N GLY A 11 -15.77 -4.20 2.64
CA GLY A 11 -15.00 -5.06 1.75
C GLY A 11 -13.50 -4.79 1.78
N ILE A 12 -13.07 -3.55 2.04
CA ILE A 12 -11.66 -3.22 2.26
C ILE A 12 -11.13 -3.98 3.49
N GLY A 13 -11.87 -3.95 4.60
CA GLY A 13 -11.48 -4.62 5.83
C GLY A 13 -11.36 -6.14 5.67
N ILE A 14 -12.26 -6.77 4.92
CA ILE A 14 -12.19 -8.21 4.61
C ILE A 14 -10.95 -8.53 3.78
N MET A 15 -10.64 -7.68 2.79
CA MET A 15 -9.48 -7.89 1.93
C MET A 15 -8.15 -7.71 2.70
N VAL A 16 -8.07 -6.67 3.52
CA VAL A 16 -6.93 -6.43 4.42
C VAL A 16 -6.73 -7.59 5.38
N PHE A 17 -7.80 -8.11 5.97
CA PHE A 17 -7.75 -9.27 6.84
C PHE A 17 -7.26 -10.53 6.10
N ALA A 18 -7.77 -10.79 4.89
CA ALA A 18 -7.33 -11.90 4.06
C ALA A 18 -5.84 -11.79 3.68
N MET A 19 -5.38 -10.58 3.37
CA MET A 19 -3.96 -10.32 3.11
C MET A 19 -3.08 -10.60 4.33
N GLN A 20 -3.54 -10.26 5.54
CA GLN A 20 -2.80 -10.52 6.77
C GLN A 20 -2.69 -12.03 7.05
N ILE A 21 -3.79 -12.78 6.93
CA ILE A 21 -3.78 -14.24 7.11
C ILE A 21 -2.87 -14.92 6.07
N HIS A 22 -2.93 -14.45 4.82
CA HIS A 22 -2.20 -15.04 3.71
C HIS A 22 -1.00 -14.20 3.29
N VAL A 23 -0.32 -13.57 4.27
CA VAL A 23 0.81 -12.67 4.00
C VAL A 23 1.94 -13.36 3.25
N GLY A 24 2.15 -14.68 3.43
CA GLY A 24 3.15 -15.45 2.70
C GLY A 24 2.77 -15.88 1.27
N ARG A 25 1.58 -15.54 0.75
CA ARG A 25 1.13 -15.94 -0.59
C ARG A 25 1.26 -14.81 -1.61
N GLY A 26 2.40 -14.73 -2.30
CA GLY A 26 2.73 -13.62 -3.20
C GLY A 26 1.67 -13.33 -4.28
N PHE A 27 1.11 -14.36 -4.91
CA PHE A 27 0.05 -14.18 -5.92
C PHE A 27 -1.24 -13.58 -5.34
N LEU A 28 -1.61 -13.96 -4.11
CA LEU A 28 -2.77 -13.38 -3.42
C LEU A 28 -2.49 -11.92 -3.09
N GLN A 29 -1.30 -11.64 -2.56
CA GLN A 29 -0.86 -10.30 -2.23
C GLN A 29 -0.87 -9.37 -3.44
N GLU A 30 -0.31 -9.83 -4.57
CA GLU A 30 -0.27 -9.06 -5.81
C GLU A 30 -1.67 -8.73 -6.33
N ASN A 31 -2.56 -9.72 -6.41
CA ASN A 31 -3.93 -9.51 -6.88
C ASN A 31 -4.74 -8.62 -5.94
N ALA A 32 -4.56 -8.77 -4.62
CA ALA A 32 -5.23 -7.95 -3.63
C ALA A 32 -4.78 -6.49 -3.76
N LEU A 33 -3.47 -6.22 -3.79
CA LEU A 33 -2.90 -4.89 -4.00
C LEU A 33 -3.33 -4.28 -5.34
N ALA A 34 -3.30 -5.04 -6.44
CA ALA A 34 -3.75 -4.57 -7.73
C ALA A 34 -5.22 -4.12 -7.69
N THR A 35 -6.08 -4.94 -7.11
CA THR A 35 -7.51 -4.64 -6.95
C THR A 35 -7.74 -3.41 -6.07
N MET A 36 -7.05 -3.33 -4.93
CA MET A 36 -7.28 -2.27 -3.95
C MET A 36 -6.64 -0.93 -4.34
N SER A 37 -5.61 -0.91 -5.20
CA SER A 37 -5.00 0.33 -5.69
C SER A 37 -6.04 1.31 -6.25
N ALA A 38 -7.02 0.79 -7.00
CA ALA A 38 -8.08 1.58 -7.60
C ALA A 38 -9.22 1.93 -6.63
N ILE A 39 -9.34 1.21 -5.51
CA ILE A 39 -10.33 1.46 -4.46
C ILE A 39 -9.82 2.60 -3.56
N TRP A 40 -8.57 2.51 -3.10
CA TRP A 40 -7.97 3.53 -2.23
C TRP A 40 -7.70 4.86 -2.93
N MET A 41 -7.65 4.89 -4.26
CA MET A 41 -7.62 6.15 -5.01
C MET A 41 -8.89 6.99 -4.82
N GLU A 42 -10.03 6.33 -4.61
CA GLU A 42 -11.35 6.97 -4.48
C GLU A 42 -11.87 6.99 -3.03
N SER A 43 -11.16 6.33 -2.11
CA SER A 43 -11.58 6.23 -0.71
C SER A 43 -10.98 7.37 0.13
N ASN A 44 -11.83 7.99 0.94
CA ASN A 44 -11.43 9.01 1.91
C ASN A 44 -11.17 8.41 3.31
N GLN A 45 -11.26 7.08 3.47
CA GLN A 45 -11.21 6.39 4.76
C GLN A 45 -10.13 5.31 4.77
N VAL A 46 -8.87 5.72 4.73
CA VAL A 46 -7.74 4.80 4.92
C VAL A 46 -7.43 4.70 6.40
N LYS A 47 -7.29 3.47 6.91
CA LYS A 47 -6.87 3.22 8.29
C LYS A 47 -5.36 2.95 8.34
N ALA A 48 -4.73 3.21 9.47
CA ALA A 48 -3.33 2.83 9.69
C ALA A 48 -3.09 1.32 9.46
N SER A 49 -4.05 0.47 9.83
CA SER A 49 -4.01 -0.97 9.57
C SER A 49 -3.95 -1.35 8.09
N ASP A 50 -4.50 -0.49 7.21
CA ASP A 50 -4.50 -0.74 5.77
C ASP A 50 -3.09 -0.47 5.21
N VAL A 51 -2.45 0.60 5.67
CA VAL A 51 -1.04 0.93 5.36
C VAL A 51 -0.13 -0.20 5.84
N ASP A 52 -0.28 -0.65 7.09
CA ASP A 52 0.52 -1.74 7.65
C ASP A 52 0.40 -3.02 6.83
N ALA A 53 -0.81 -3.38 6.40
CA ALA A 53 -1.03 -4.58 5.59
C ALA A 53 -0.34 -4.49 4.21
N VAL A 54 -0.32 -3.32 3.58
CA VAL A 54 0.41 -3.10 2.32
C VAL A 54 1.92 -3.20 2.55
N VAL A 55 2.44 -2.56 3.61
CA VAL A 55 3.86 -2.60 3.94
C VAL A 55 4.32 -4.02 4.29
N ASP A 56 3.53 -4.78 5.06
CA ASP A 56 3.81 -6.18 5.37
C ASP A 56 3.84 -7.06 4.13
N SER A 57 2.93 -6.82 3.19
CA SER A 57 2.92 -7.49 1.89
C SER A 57 4.22 -7.26 1.11
N MET A 58 4.66 -6.00 1.04
CA MET A 58 5.92 -5.61 0.37
C MET A 58 7.14 -6.23 1.06
N ILE A 59 7.16 -6.30 2.38
CA ILE A 59 8.25 -6.91 3.15
C ILE A 59 8.28 -8.43 2.98
N ALA A 60 7.12 -9.08 2.93
CA ALA A 60 7.02 -10.53 2.77
C ALA A 60 7.39 -11.00 1.36
N HIS A 61 7.23 -10.15 0.34
CA HIS A 61 7.51 -10.48 -1.07
C HIS A 61 8.45 -9.46 -1.73
N PRO A 62 9.69 -9.30 -1.23
CA PRO A 62 10.64 -8.33 -1.77
C PRO A 62 11.01 -8.63 -3.23
N ASP A 63 10.89 -9.88 -3.66
CA ASP A 63 11.28 -10.35 -5.01
C ASP A 63 10.11 -10.40 -6.01
N SER A 64 8.90 -10.04 -5.57
CA SER A 64 7.75 -9.95 -6.48
C SER A 64 7.61 -8.54 -7.02
N GLN A 65 8.00 -8.35 -8.28
CA GLN A 65 7.83 -7.08 -9.00
C GLN A 65 6.38 -6.57 -8.93
N GLY A 66 5.41 -7.48 -9.06
CA GLY A 66 3.99 -7.13 -8.99
C GLY A 66 3.60 -6.61 -7.62
N VAL A 67 4.00 -7.30 -6.54
CA VAL A 67 3.74 -6.84 -5.16
C VAL A 67 4.39 -5.49 -4.90
N GLN A 68 5.65 -5.29 -5.30
CA GLN A 68 6.33 -4.00 -5.08
C GLN A 68 5.66 -2.85 -5.85
N ARG A 69 5.38 -3.06 -7.13
CA ARG A 69 4.71 -2.05 -7.98
C ARG A 69 3.35 -1.64 -7.42
N TRP A 70 2.50 -2.64 -7.14
CA TRP A 70 1.15 -2.36 -6.66
C TRP A 70 1.14 -1.86 -5.22
N GLY A 71 2.08 -2.31 -4.39
CA GLY A 71 2.29 -1.81 -3.03
C GLY A 71 2.62 -0.31 -3.02
N CYS A 72 3.62 0.12 -3.80
CA CYS A 72 3.96 1.53 -3.96
C CYS A 72 2.76 2.36 -4.45
N LEU A 73 2.00 1.84 -5.42
CA LEU A 73 0.81 2.55 -5.93
C LEU A 73 -0.30 2.66 -4.88
N CYS A 74 -0.54 1.61 -4.09
CA CYS A 74 -1.51 1.65 -3.00
C CYS A 74 -1.15 2.71 -1.97
N LEU A 75 0.10 2.72 -1.48
CA LEU A 75 0.58 3.69 -0.50
C LEU A 75 0.50 5.13 -1.04
N HIS A 76 0.82 5.35 -2.32
CA HIS A 76 0.68 6.64 -2.99
C HIS A 76 -0.78 7.10 -3.03
N ASN A 77 -1.69 6.22 -3.42
CA ASN A 77 -3.11 6.55 -3.51
C ASN A 77 -3.70 6.83 -2.13
N MET A 78 -3.32 6.05 -1.11
CA MET A 78 -3.72 6.29 0.28
C MET A 78 -3.28 7.67 0.78
N SER A 79 -2.06 8.08 0.44
CA SER A 79 -1.46 9.36 0.85
C SER A 79 -2.12 10.59 0.24
N LYS A 80 -2.82 10.45 -0.90
CA LYS A 80 -3.49 11.56 -1.59
C LYS A 80 -4.83 11.98 -0.98
N GLY A 81 -5.43 11.15 -0.14
CA GLY A 81 -6.81 11.37 0.35
C GLY A 81 -6.93 12.52 1.36
N ASN A 82 -6.27 12.41 2.52
CA ASN A 82 -6.35 13.38 3.61
C ASN A 82 -5.08 13.35 4.49
N SER A 83 -4.81 14.40 5.27
CA SER A 83 -3.63 14.53 6.14
C SER A 83 -3.46 13.38 7.14
N VAL A 84 -4.58 12.83 7.62
CA VAL A 84 -4.58 11.63 8.50
C VAL A 84 -3.99 10.41 7.80
N ASN A 85 -4.24 10.22 6.52
CA ASN A 85 -3.70 9.08 5.76
C ASN A 85 -2.20 9.23 5.52
N ALA A 86 -1.75 10.45 5.25
CA ALA A 86 -0.32 10.77 5.12
C ALA A 86 0.43 10.55 6.46
N SER A 87 -0.21 10.88 7.59
CA SER A 87 0.40 10.68 8.92
C SER A 87 0.65 9.23 9.28
N ALA A 88 -0.08 8.27 8.70
CA ALA A 88 0.16 6.84 8.92
C ALA A 88 1.47 6.34 8.27
N LEU A 89 1.99 7.07 7.28
CA LEU A 89 3.30 6.79 6.67
C LEU A 89 4.43 7.58 7.32
N GLN A 90 4.14 8.73 7.91
CA GLN A 90 5.13 9.58 8.60
C GLN A 90 5.76 8.86 9.78
N GLY A 91 7.09 8.88 9.84
CA GLY A 91 7.86 8.27 10.92
C GLY A 91 7.85 6.73 10.95
N SER A 92 7.21 6.06 9.97
CA SER A 92 7.22 4.61 9.88
C SER A 92 8.51 4.12 9.23
N ALA A 93 9.51 3.78 10.06
CA ALA A 93 10.78 3.20 9.60
C ALA A 93 10.55 1.92 8.76
N LYS A 94 9.50 1.16 9.10
CA LYS A 94 9.09 -0.04 8.37
C LYS A 94 8.64 0.29 6.94
N ALA A 95 7.81 1.32 6.77
CA ALA A 95 7.36 1.78 5.46
C ALA A 95 8.52 2.35 4.63
N VAL A 96 9.39 3.15 5.25
CA VAL A 96 10.61 3.69 4.62
C VAL A 96 11.48 2.56 4.08
N ASN A 97 11.80 1.54 4.89
CA ASN A 97 12.61 0.41 4.45
C ASN A 97 11.97 -0.37 3.30
N ALA A 98 10.65 -0.58 3.33
CA ALA A 98 9.94 -1.25 2.25
C ALA A 98 10.00 -0.44 0.94
N LEU A 99 9.83 0.88 1.01
CA LEU A 99 9.89 1.77 -0.14
C LEU A 99 11.29 1.89 -0.74
N VAL A 100 12.33 1.98 0.11
CA VAL A 100 13.74 1.98 -0.35
C VAL A 100 14.03 0.68 -1.10
N ASN A 101 13.75 -0.47 -0.51
CA ASN A 101 14.00 -1.77 -1.14
C ASN A 101 13.22 -1.92 -2.46
N ALA A 102 11.96 -1.49 -2.50
CA ALA A 102 11.15 -1.48 -3.72
C ALA A 102 11.78 -0.60 -4.82
N SER A 103 12.25 0.60 -4.46
CA SER A 103 12.85 1.55 -5.40
C SER A 103 14.22 1.10 -5.94
N GLU A 104 15.04 0.48 -5.09
CA GLU A 104 16.36 -0.04 -5.49
C GLU A 104 16.22 -1.26 -6.42
N LYS A 105 15.27 -2.15 -6.10
CA LYS A 105 15.12 -3.41 -6.83
C LYS A 105 14.29 -3.28 -8.10
N TYR A 106 13.28 -2.41 -8.10
CA TYR A 106 12.35 -2.20 -9.21
C TYR A 106 12.19 -0.72 -9.58
N PRO A 107 13.28 -0.03 -9.97
CA PRO A 107 13.27 1.41 -10.19
C PRO A 107 12.24 1.83 -11.25
N ALA A 108 12.18 1.15 -12.39
CA ALA A 108 11.23 1.46 -13.45
C ALA A 108 9.75 1.30 -13.05
N GLN A 109 9.43 0.53 -12.00
CA GLN A 109 8.06 0.30 -11.54
C GLN A 109 7.69 1.10 -10.29
N CYS A 110 8.67 1.44 -9.47
CA CYS A 110 8.45 1.95 -8.12
C CYS A 110 9.07 3.34 -7.88
N GLU A 111 10.12 3.74 -8.59
CA GLU A 111 10.96 4.90 -8.23
C GLU A 111 10.18 6.21 -8.11
N SER A 112 9.33 6.55 -9.08
CA SER A 112 8.57 7.81 -9.05
C SER A 112 7.51 7.84 -7.94
N LEU A 113 6.96 6.69 -7.56
CA LEU A 113 5.99 6.58 -6.47
C LEU A 113 6.69 6.55 -5.11
N ALA A 114 7.74 5.75 -5.00
CA ALA A 114 8.52 5.57 -3.79
C ALA A 114 9.27 6.85 -3.40
N GLY A 115 9.83 7.60 -4.35
CA GLY A 115 10.50 8.88 -4.06
C GLY A 115 9.57 9.89 -3.38
N ASN A 116 8.38 10.12 -3.96
CA ASN A 116 7.37 11.01 -3.37
C ASN A 116 6.92 10.54 -1.97
N LEU A 117 6.80 9.22 -1.78
CA LEU A 117 6.40 8.63 -0.51
C LEU A 117 7.51 8.71 0.55
N LEU A 118 8.77 8.59 0.15
CA LEU A 118 9.94 8.72 1.04
C LEU A 118 10.08 10.15 1.55
N GLU A 119 9.91 11.15 0.67
CA GLU A 119 9.87 12.56 1.08
C GLU A 119 8.76 12.82 2.10
N LEU A 120 7.57 12.25 1.87
CA LEU A 120 6.44 12.37 2.81
C LEU A 120 6.70 11.66 4.14
N ALA A 121 7.24 10.44 4.10
CA ALA A 121 7.48 9.63 5.29
C ALA A 121 8.59 10.20 6.21
N MET A 122 9.52 10.98 5.63
CA MET A 122 10.63 11.63 6.33
C MET A 122 10.38 13.11 6.67
N ALA A 123 9.25 13.69 6.26
CA ALA A 123 8.86 15.04 6.64
C ALA A 123 8.43 15.08 8.13
N TYR A 124 9.10 15.94 8.91
CA TYR A 124 8.91 16.14 10.35
C TYR A 124 7.90 17.25 10.65
#